data_AF-A0A5C8ZSH2-F1
#
_entry.id   AF-A0A5C8ZSH2-F1
#
_cell.length_a   1.000
_cell.length_b   1.000
_cell.length_c   1.000
_cell.angle_alpha   90.00
_cell.angle_beta   90.00
_cell.angle_gamma   90.00
#
_symmetry.space_group_name_H-M   'P 1'
#
loop_
_entity.id
_entity.type
_entity.pdbx_description
1 polymer ?
#
loop_
_entity_poly.entity_id
_entity_poly.type
_entity_poly.pdbx_seq_one_letter_code
_entity_poly.pdbx_strand_id
1 'polypeptide(L)'
;MMSLILFLVASLLSGLGLAWLAAVNPKRRRVYGLSRPAPVVPWQKWAMAVLVLLPGVLLVVFGQVAGFVLWLGAVTVIGWMVALRRPALTR
;
A
#
# COMPACT_ATOMS: atom_id res chain seq x y z
N MET A 1 -18.98 5.34 14.78
CA MET A 1 -19.26 5.05 13.34
C MET A 1 -18.29 5.78 12.42
N MET A 2 -18.12 7.11 12.54
CA MET A 2 -17.18 7.90 11.72
C MET A 2 -15.74 7.33 11.69
N SER A 3 -15.16 7.03 12.84
CA SER A 3 -13.78 6.50 12.93
C SER A 3 -13.59 5.16 12.22
N LEU A 4 -14.63 4.31 12.19
CA LEU A 4 -14.58 3.03 11.50
C LEU A 4 -14.53 3.22 9.98
N ILE A 5 -15.36 4.13 9.44
CA ILE A 5 -15.40 4.44 8.01
C ILE A 5 -14.06 5.03 7.57
N LEU A 6 -13.54 6.00 8.33
CA LEU A 6 -12.25 6.62 8.02
C LEU A 6 -11.09 5.61 8.05
N PHE A 7 -11.10 4.69 9.03
CA PHE A 7 -10.16 3.58 9.09
C PHE A 7 -10.24 2.68 7.83
N LEU A 8 -11.44 2.30 7.41
CA LEU A 8 -11.63 1.43 6.24
C LEU A 8 -11.12 2.10 4.96
N VAL A 9 -11.48 3.37 4.77
CA VAL A 9 -11.02 4.17 3.62
C VAL A 9 -9.51 4.31 3.63
N ALA A 10 -8.91 4.66 4.78
CA ALA A 10 -7.47 4.79 4.92
C ALA A 10 -6.75 3.47 4.59
N SER A 11 -7.26 2.35 5.08
CA SER A 11 -6.68 1.03 4.84
C SER A 11 -6.77 0.62 3.38
N LEU A 12 -7.89 0.91 2.71
CA LEU A 12 -8.08 0.64 1.28
C LEU A 12 -7.10 1.44 0.43
N LEU A 13 -6.97 2.75 0.68
CA LEU A 13 -6.04 3.63 -0.04
C LEU A 13 -4.59 3.18 0.16
N SER A 14 -4.20 2.88 1.40
CA SER A 14 -2.86 2.37 1.68
C SER A 14 -2.60 1.02 1.00
N GLY A 15 -3.60 0.14 0.97
CA GLY A 15 -3.53 -1.15 0.29
C GLY A 15 -3.32 -1.04 -1.21
N LEU A 16 -3.98 -0.08 -1.88
CA LEU A 16 -3.78 0.20 -3.31
C LEU A 16 -2.34 0.65 -3.61
N GLY A 17 -1.80 1.55 -2.79
CA GLY A 17 -0.42 2.00 -2.90
C GLY A 17 0.58 0.85 -2.71
N LEU A 18 0.36 -0.02 -1.72
CA LEU A 18 1.19 -1.20 -1.47
C LEU A 18 1.14 -2.20 -2.64
N ALA A 19 -0.06 -2.50 -3.13
CA ALA A 19 -0.26 -3.42 -4.25
C ALA A 19 0.45 -2.93 -5.51
N TRP A 20 0.33 -1.64 -5.82
CA TRP A 20 1.01 -1.03 -6.96
C TRP A 20 2.54 -1.07 -6.79
N LEU A 21 3.06 -0.64 -5.63
CA LEU A 21 4.50 -0.65 -5.35
C LEU A 21 5.09 -2.07 -5.44
N ALA A 22 4.35 -3.08 -4.98
CA ALA A 22 4.76 -4.47 -5.06
C ALA A 22 4.72 -5.03 -6.50
N ALA A 23 3.81 -4.55 -7.34
CA ALA A 23 3.69 -4.97 -8.74
C ALA A 23 4.82 -4.42 -9.61
N VAL A 24 5.22 -3.16 -9.39
CA VAL A 24 6.29 -2.51 -10.16
C VAL A 24 7.70 -2.82 -9.65
N ASN A 25 7.83 -3.60 -8.57
CA ASN A 25 9.12 -3.92 -7.97
C ASN A 25 9.93 -4.90 -8.86
N PRO A 26 11.06 -4.47 -9.47
CA PRO A 26 11.84 -5.32 -10.36
C PRO A 26 12.47 -6.52 -9.64
N LYS A 27 12.82 -6.38 -8.36
CA LYS A 27 13.43 -7.45 -7.55
C LYS A 27 12.43 -8.59 -7.33
N ARG A 28 11.17 -8.27 -7.00
CA ARG A 28 10.12 -9.30 -6.87
C ARG A 28 9.92 -10.04 -8.18
N ARG A 29 9.72 -9.33 -9.30
CA ARG A 29 9.50 -9.98 -10.61
C ARG A 29 10.68 -10.86 -11.05
N ARG A 30 11.92 -10.44 -10.77
CA ARG A 30 13.13 -11.23 -11.05
C ARG A 30 13.16 -12.57 -10.31
N VAL A 31 12.79 -12.59 -9.03
CA VAL A 31 12.74 -13.83 -8.23
C VAL A 31 11.74 -14.84 -8.81
N TYR A 32 10.66 -14.36 -9.42
CA TYR A 32 9.65 -15.20 -10.05
C TYR A 32 9.90 -15.47 -11.54
N GLY A 33 11.07 -15.10 -12.09
CA GLY A 33 11.39 -15.30 -13.51
C GLY A 33 10.49 -14.52 -14.48
N LEU A 34 9.80 -13.49 -14.01
CA LEU A 34 8.89 -12.68 -14.82
C LEU A 34 9.66 -11.57 -15.55
N SER A 35 9.09 -11.10 -16.67
CA SER A 35 9.60 -9.95 -17.42
C SER A 35 9.86 -8.74 -16.53
N ARG A 36 10.77 -7.84 -16.94
CA ARG A 36 10.96 -6.59 -16.20
C ARG A 36 9.70 -5.73 -16.31
N PRO A 37 9.24 -5.07 -15.24
CA PRO A 37 8.16 -4.10 -15.35
C PRO A 37 8.63 -2.90 -16.17
N ALA A 38 7.68 -2.16 -16.75
CA ALA A 38 7.98 -0.90 -17.42
C ALA A 38 8.75 0.05 -16.48
N PRO A 39 9.67 0.88 -17.00
CA PRO A 39 10.39 1.83 -16.18
C PRO A 39 9.41 2.81 -15.52
N VAL A 40 9.40 2.79 -14.19
CA VAL A 40 8.58 3.69 -13.37
C VAL A 40 9.40 4.91 -13.01
N VAL A 41 8.87 6.09 -13.32
CA VAL A 41 9.48 7.37 -13.00
C VAL A 41 9.54 7.60 -11.48
N PRO A 42 10.59 8.25 -10.94
CA PRO A 42 10.78 8.38 -9.49
C PRO A 42 9.59 9.02 -8.77
N TRP A 43 8.94 10.02 -9.37
CA TRP A 43 7.81 10.71 -8.75
C TRP A 43 6.60 9.81 -8.54
N GLN A 44 6.36 8.81 -9.40
CA GLN A 44 5.26 7.86 -9.23
C GLN A 44 5.48 6.98 -8.00
N LYS A 45 6.73 6.56 -7.75
CA LYS A 45 7.08 5.78 -6.55
C LYS A 45 6.84 6.60 -5.29
N TRP A 46 7.25 7.86 -5.30
CA TRP A 46 7.01 8.79 -4.19
C TRP A 46 5.51 9.06 -3.98
N ALA A 47 4.75 9.32 -5.03
CA ALA A 47 3.31 9.51 -4.95
C ALA A 47 2.61 8.30 -4.32
N MET A 48 3.03 7.08 -4.69
CA MET A 48 2.46 5.86 -4.13
C MET A 48 2.92 5.60 -2.70
N ALA A 49 4.16 5.94 -2.33
CA ALA A 49 4.61 5.90 -0.94
C ALA A 49 3.84 6.90 -0.06
N VAL A 50 3.59 8.09 -0.57
CA VAL A 50 2.73 9.09 0.09
C VAL A 50 1.31 8.53 0.21
N LEU A 51 0.73 7.92 -0.83
CA LEU A 51 -0.59 7.30 -0.76
C LEU A 51 -0.66 6.18 0.30
N VAL A 52 0.44 5.45 0.52
CA VAL A 52 0.51 4.43 1.59
C VAL A 52 0.42 5.07 2.97
N LEU A 53 1.15 6.16 3.23
CA LEU A 53 1.32 6.71 4.58
C LEU A 53 0.36 7.85 4.94
N LEU A 54 0.01 8.69 3.96
CA LEU A 54 -0.79 9.89 4.15
C LEU A 54 -2.14 9.63 4.84
N PRO A 55 -2.92 8.59 4.49
CA PRO A 55 -4.20 8.35 5.15
C PRO A 55 -4.06 8.11 6.67
N GLY A 56 -3.02 7.39 7.10
CA GLY A 56 -2.74 7.17 8.51
C GLY A 56 -2.32 8.44 9.25
N VAL A 57 -1.50 9.27 8.61
CA VAL A 57 -1.11 10.59 9.14
C VAL A 57 -2.34 11.46 9.35
N LEU A 58 -3.25 11.52 8.37
CA LEU A 58 -4.48 12.28 8.48
C LEU A 58 -5.36 11.79 9.65
N LEU A 59 -5.46 10.48 9.88
CA LEU A 59 -6.20 9.95 11.03
C LEU A 59 -5.66 10.48 12.36
N VAL A 60 -4.34 10.52 12.55
CA VAL A 60 -3.73 11.06 13.77
C VAL A 60 -3.94 12.56 13.90
N VAL A 61 -3.70 13.32 12.83
CA VAL A 61 -3.81 14.79 12.82
C VAL A 61 -5.24 15.24 13.15
N PHE A 62 -6.26 14.50 12.70
CA PHE A 62 -7.67 14.78 13.01
C PHE A 62 -8.17 14.10 14.28
N GLY A 63 -7.28 13.61 15.16
CA GLY A 63 -7.63 13.06 16.47
C GLY A 63 -8.31 11.69 16.45
N GLN A 64 -8.30 10.98 15.32
CA GLN A 64 -8.92 9.66 15.16
C GLN A 64 -7.98 8.53 15.64
N VAL A 65 -7.57 8.57 16.91
CA VAL A 65 -6.56 7.65 17.48
C VAL A 65 -6.95 6.18 17.33
N ALA A 66 -8.21 5.81 17.63
CA ALA A 66 -8.68 4.45 17.46
C ALA A 66 -8.61 3.98 15.99
N GLY A 67 -9.02 4.85 15.06
CA GLY A 67 -8.93 4.57 13.63
C GLY A 67 -7.49 4.41 13.15
N PHE A 68 -6.57 5.24 13.67
CA PHE A 68 -5.15 5.14 13.37
C PHE A 68 -4.53 3.82 13.85
N VAL A 69 -4.81 3.39 15.08
CA VAL A 69 -4.29 2.12 15.61
C VAL A 69 -4.80 0.92 14.80
N LEU A 70 -6.10 0.93 14.46
CA LEU A 70 -6.67 -0.09 13.58
C LEU A 70 -6.04 -0.08 12.19
N TRP A 71 -5.84 1.11 11.61
CA TRP A 71 -5.18 1.29 10.32
C TRP A 71 -3.75 0.76 10.33
N LEU A 72 -3.00 1.02 11.41
CA LEU A 72 -1.62 0.54 11.57
C LEU A 72 -1.56 -0.99 11.54
N GLY A 73 -2.45 -1.66 12.27
CA GLY A 73 -2.56 -3.12 12.22
C GLY A 73 -2.96 -3.63 10.83
N ALA A 74 -3.99 -3.01 10.22
CA ALA A 74 -4.49 -3.42 8.92
C ALA A 74 -3.44 -3.24 7.81
N VAL A 75 -2.72 -2.11 7.76
CA VAL A 75 -1.72 -1.84 6.72
C VAL A 75 -0.55 -2.81 6.81
N THR A 76 -0.15 -3.23 8.03
CA THR A 76 0.86 -4.27 8.21
C THR A 76 0.38 -5.61 7.67
N VAL A 77 -0.84 -6.05 8.03
CA VAL A 77 -1.41 -7.31 7.53
C VAL A 77 -1.57 -7.29 6.01
N ILE A 78 -2.08 -6.20 5.44
CA ILE A 78 -2.20 -6.01 3.99
C ILE A 78 -0.82 -6.08 3.33
N GLY A 79 0.19 -5.45 3.92
CA GLY A 79 1.58 -5.52 3.44
C GLY A 79 2.10 -6.96 3.35
N TRP A 80 1.85 -7.78 4.38
CA TRP A 80 2.18 -9.20 4.37
C TRP A 80 1.40 -9.97 3.29
N MET A 81 0.09 -9.74 3.17
CA MET A 81 -0.72 -10.38 2.11
C MET A 81 -0.21 -10.05 0.71
N VAL A 82 0.16 -8.79 0.47
CA VAL A 82 0.74 -8.34 -0.80
C VAL A 82 2.12 -8.98 -1.03
N ALA A 83 2.94 -9.09 0.01
CA ALA A 83 4.27 -9.70 -0.06
C ALA A 83 4.22 -11.21 -0.36
N LEU A 84 3.21 -11.93 0.15
CA LEU A 84 3.00 -13.36 -0.10
C LEU A 84 2.43 -13.67 -1.49
N ARG A 85 1.66 -12.75 -2.08
CA ARG A 85 1.06 -12.95 -3.41
C ARG A 85 2.11 -12.90 -4.52
N ARG A 86 2.09 -13.87 -5.44
CA ARG A 86 2.92 -13.81 -6.65
C ARG A 86 2.58 -12.56 -7.46
N PRO A 87 3.58 -11.88 -8.09
CA PRO A 87 3.32 -10.75 -8.97
C PRO A 87 2.43 -11.20 -10.14
N ALA A 88 1.54 -10.32 -10.59
CA ALA A 88 0.68 -10.62 -11.73
C ALA A 88 1.50 -10.93 -12.99
N LEU A 89 1.03 -11.89 -13.78
CA LEU A 89 1.58 -12.22 -15.09
C LEU A 89 1.29 -11.07 -16.07
N THR A 90 2.20 -10.12 -16.15
CA THR A 90 2.22 -9.14 -17.24
C THR A 90 2.98 -9.79 -18.39
N ARG A 91 2.24 -10.20 -19.44
CA ARG A 91 2.77 -10.71 -20.71
C ARG A 91 3.54 -9.62 -21.43
#